data_AF-A0A973PCZ2-F1
#
_entry.id   AF-A0A973PCZ2-F1
#
_cell.length_a   1.000
_cell.length_b   1.000
_cell.length_c   1.000
_cell.angle_alpha   90.00
_cell.angle_beta   90.00
_cell.angle_gamma   90.00
#
_symmetry.space_group_name_H-M   'P 1'
#
loop_
_entity.id
_entity.type
_entity.pdbx_description
1 polymer ?
#
loop_
_entity_poly.entity_id
_entity_poly.type
_entity_poly.pdbx_seq_one_letter_code
_entity_poly.pdbx_strand_id
1 'polypeptide(L)'
;MARDRPPSEHGEMFKTPHVAAYAGRRPFVWFDDQVWAEDEEYLRVSQGLTDFLLIHVDPRTGLTREHLGMAHEWLTLTGFSQGS
;
A
#
# COMPACT_ATOMS: atom_id res chain seq x y z
N MET A 1 -24.50 -15.55 -2.48
CA MET A 1 -24.15 -15.41 -1.04
C MET A 1 -22.65 -15.17 -0.98
N ALA A 2 -22.24 -13.92 -0.75
CA ALA A 2 -20.83 -13.63 -0.45
C ALA A 2 -20.50 -14.39 0.84
N ARG A 3 -19.44 -15.22 0.82
CA ARG A 3 -18.96 -15.88 2.03
C ARG A 3 -18.57 -14.79 3.02
N ASP A 4 -19.06 -14.89 4.26
CA ASP A 4 -18.60 -14.06 5.37
C ASP A 4 -17.09 -14.10 5.40
N ARG A 5 -16.49 -12.98 5.01
CA ARG A 5 -15.06 -12.79 5.08
C ARG A 5 -14.72 -12.64 6.57
N PRO A 6 -13.65 -13.28 7.07
CA PRO A 6 -13.20 -12.98 8.42
C PRO A 6 -13.00 -11.46 8.55
N PRO A 7 -13.45 -10.86 9.66
CA PRO A 7 -13.25 -9.44 9.90
C PRO A 7 -11.77 -9.09 9.84
N SER A 8 -11.47 -7.83 9.53
CA SER A 8 -10.11 -7.29 9.61
C SER A 8 -9.52 -7.61 10.97
N GLU A 9 -8.29 -8.12 11.01
CA GLU A 9 -7.65 -8.52 12.27
C GLU A 9 -7.19 -7.28 13.06
N HIS A 10 -6.78 -6.23 12.36
CA HIS A 10 -6.20 -5.01 12.93
C HIS A 10 -6.92 -3.72 12.49
N GLY A 11 -8.03 -3.85 11.75
CA GLY A 11 -8.76 -2.72 11.17
C GLY A 11 -8.33 -2.36 9.75
N GLU A 12 -7.44 -3.15 9.15
CA GLU A 12 -6.98 -2.98 7.78
C GLU A 12 -8.11 -3.19 6.75
N MET A 13 -7.97 -2.52 5.61
CA MET A 13 -8.90 -2.64 4.50
C MET A 13 -8.86 -4.05 3.90
N PHE A 14 -10.01 -4.54 3.45
CA PHE A 14 -10.14 -5.93 2.99
C PHE A 14 -9.19 -6.30 1.82
N LYS A 15 -8.70 -5.34 1.03
CA LYS A 15 -7.73 -5.64 -0.03
C LYS A 15 -6.31 -5.78 0.51
N THR A 16 -5.99 -5.20 1.66
CA THR A 16 -4.63 -5.07 2.19
C THR A 16 -3.89 -6.41 2.31
N PRO A 17 -4.49 -7.48 2.90
CA PRO A 17 -3.84 -8.79 2.91
C PRO A 17 -3.57 -9.38 1.52
N HIS A 18 -4.45 -9.09 0.55
CA HIS A 18 -4.32 -9.61 -0.81
C HIS A 18 -3.28 -8.83 -1.63
N VAL A 19 -3.22 -7.51 -1.46
CA VAL A 19 -2.19 -6.67 -2.08
C VAL A 19 -0.82 -7.03 -1.52
N ALA A 20 -0.71 -7.24 -0.19
CA ALA A 20 0.52 -7.72 0.44
C ALA A 20 0.96 -9.07 -0.14
N ALA A 21 0.05 -10.05 -0.22
CA ALA A 21 0.35 -11.36 -0.78
C ALA A 21 0.75 -11.29 -2.27
N TYR A 22 0.10 -10.42 -3.05
CA TYR A 22 0.43 -10.21 -4.45
C TYR A 22 1.81 -9.55 -4.61
N ALA A 23 2.07 -8.46 -3.89
CA ALA A 23 3.33 -7.71 -3.97
C ALA A 23 4.52 -8.58 -3.50
N GLY A 24 4.33 -9.36 -2.43
CA GLY A 24 5.41 -10.07 -1.77
C GLY A 24 6.46 -9.09 -1.26
N ARG A 25 7.74 -9.37 -1.50
CA ARG A 25 8.85 -8.48 -1.10
C ARG A 25 9.20 -7.41 -2.14
N ARG A 26 8.44 -7.30 -3.23
CA ARG A 26 8.73 -6.32 -4.27
C ARG A 26 8.36 -4.92 -3.78
N PRO A 27 9.18 -3.90 -4.07
CA PRO A 27 8.80 -2.52 -3.82
C PRO A 27 7.51 -2.16 -4.57
N PHE A 28 6.58 -1.47 -3.92
CA PHE A 28 5.33 -1.05 -4.57
C PHE A 28 4.78 0.27 -4.04
N VAL A 29 4.09 0.99 -4.93
CA VAL A 29 3.24 2.13 -4.56
C VAL A 29 1.80 1.70 -4.74
N TRP A 30 0.96 1.95 -3.73
CA TRP A 30 -0.45 1.65 -3.78
C TRP A 30 -1.29 2.91 -3.64
N PHE A 31 -2.00 3.24 -4.71
CA PHE A 31 -3.01 4.30 -4.75
C PHE A 31 -4.38 3.71 -4.47
N ASP A 32 -5.06 4.18 -3.43
CA ASP A 32 -6.42 3.75 -3.08
C ASP A 32 -7.09 4.84 -2.23
N ASP A 33 -8.42 4.89 -2.24
CA ASP A 33 -9.21 5.85 -1.47
C ASP A 33 -9.53 5.37 -0.06
N GLN A 34 -9.15 4.13 0.28
CA GLN A 34 -9.47 3.51 1.56
C GLN A 34 -8.24 2.96 2.29
N VAL A 35 -7.05 3.50 2.00
CA VAL A 35 -5.82 3.18 2.73
C VAL A 35 -5.55 4.20 3.82
N TRP A 36 -5.25 3.71 5.02
CA TRP A 36 -5.05 4.50 6.24
C TRP A 36 -3.92 3.92 7.11
N ALA A 37 -3.80 4.41 8.35
CA ALA A 37 -2.74 4.03 9.28
C ALA A 37 -2.78 2.53 9.63
N GLU A 38 -3.97 1.95 9.68
CA GLU A 38 -4.19 0.53 9.96
C GLU A 38 -3.62 -0.36 8.86
N ASP A 39 -3.70 0.08 7.60
CA ASP A 39 -3.11 -0.63 6.47
C ASP A 39 -1.58 -0.55 6.50
N GLU A 40 -1.04 0.63 6.84
CA GLU A 40 0.40 0.79 7.01
C GLU A 40 0.94 -0.11 8.13
N GLU A 41 0.28 -0.11 9.29
CA GLU A 41 0.65 -0.96 10.43
C GLU A 41 0.58 -2.44 10.06
N TYR A 42 -0.50 -2.87 9.39
CA TYR A 42 -0.63 -4.25 8.92
C TYR A 42 0.52 -4.65 7.97
N LEU A 43 0.85 -3.79 7.00
CA LEU A 43 1.92 -4.06 6.04
C LEU A 43 3.30 -4.10 6.72
N ARG A 44 3.58 -3.18 7.66
CA ARG A 44 4.89 -3.16 8.36
C ARG A 44 5.01 -4.26 9.39
N VAL A 45 4.06 -4.36 10.31
CA VAL A 45 4.19 -5.17 11.51
C VAL A 45 3.74 -6.60 11.26
N SER A 46 2.55 -6.78 10.69
CA SER A 46 2.00 -8.12 10.47
C SER A 46 2.61 -8.81 9.25
N GLN A 47 2.90 -8.07 8.17
CA GLN A 47 3.47 -8.63 6.94
C GLN A 47 4.99 -8.46 6.82
N GLY A 48 5.63 -7.64 7.66
CA GLY A 48 7.08 -7.43 7.64
C GLY A 48 7.59 -6.72 6.38
N LEU A 49 6.74 -5.95 5.70
CA LEU A 49 7.12 -5.22 4.48
C LEU A 49 7.79 -3.89 4.83
N THR A 50 8.86 -3.58 4.10
CA THR A 50 9.67 -2.37 4.33
C THR A 50 9.54 -1.37 3.19
N ASP A 51 9.40 -1.85 1.96
CA ASP A 51 9.50 -1.04 0.75
C ASP A 51 8.13 -0.84 0.11
N PHE A 52 7.34 0.04 0.71
CA PHE A 52 6.06 0.44 0.12
C PHE A 52 5.73 1.91 0.39
N LEU A 53 4.86 2.45 -0.45
CA LEU A 53 4.24 3.76 -0.25
C LEU A 53 2.73 3.64 -0.44
N LEU A 54 1.96 4.06 0.56
CA LEU A 54 0.51 4.23 0.45
C LEU A 54 0.22 5.69 0.07
N ILE A 55 -0.57 5.88 -0.99
CA ILE A 55 -1.03 7.20 -1.41
C ILE A 55 -2.55 7.19 -1.38
N HIS A 56 -3.10 7.94 -0.44
CA HIS A 56 -4.55 8.15 -0.36
C HIS A 56 -5.02 9.00 -1.55
N VAL A 57 -6.02 8.53 -2.29
CA VAL A 57 -6.61 9.25 -3.42
C VAL A 57 -8.06 9.58 -3.10
N ASP A 58 -8.41 10.86 -3.00
CA ASP A 58 -9.81 11.27 -2.82
C ASP A 58 -10.65 10.81 -4.03
N PRO A 59 -11.71 9.99 -3.84
CA PRO A 59 -12.49 9.44 -4.94
C PRO A 59 -13.30 10.50 -5.70
N ARG A 60 -13.48 11.70 -5.14
CA ARG A 60 -14.19 12.82 -5.79
C ARG A 60 -13.32 13.55 -6.80
N THR A 61 -12.01 13.61 -6.55
CA THR A 61 -11.05 14.34 -7.40
C THR A 61 -10.21 13.40 -8.24
N GLY A 62 -10.03 12.16 -7.79
CA GLY A 62 -9.28 11.11 -8.48
C GLY A 62 -7.77 11.31 -8.42
N LEU A 63 -7.07 10.53 -9.24
CA LEU A 63 -5.62 10.57 -9.30
C LEU A 63 -5.13 11.90 -9.93
N THR A 64 -4.25 12.62 -9.24
CA THR A 64 -3.71 13.90 -9.68
C THR A 64 -2.22 13.79 -10.03
N ARG A 65 -1.65 14.87 -10.59
CA ARG A 65 -0.19 14.98 -10.81
C ARG A 65 0.60 14.96 -9.49
N GLU A 66 0.02 15.42 -8.40
CA GLU A 66 0.66 15.42 -7.08
C GLU A 66 0.90 13.99 -6.61
N HIS A 67 -0.13 13.13 -6.71
CA HIS A 67 0.00 11.70 -6.39
C HIS A 67 1.09 11.02 -7.23
N LEU A 68 1.14 11.32 -8.54
CA LEU A 68 2.18 10.79 -9.43
C LEU A 68 3.58 11.34 -9.07
N GLY A 69 3.66 12.59 -8.63
CA GLY A 69 4.87 13.22 -8.14
C GLY A 69 5.43 12.52 -6.91
N MET A 70 4.57 12.24 -5.92
CA MET A 70 4.96 11.48 -4.72
C MET A 70 5.50 10.09 -5.06
N ALA A 71 4.84 9.38 -5.97
CA ALA A 71 5.29 8.07 -6.41
C ALA A 71 6.62 8.14 -7.17
N HIS A 72 6.78 9.12 -8.05
CA HIS A 72 8.03 9.35 -8.78
C HIS A 72 9.18 9.67 -7.82
N GLU A 73 8.96 10.58 -6.88
CA GLU A 73 9.93 10.94 -5.85
C GLU A 73 10.35 9.72 -5.04
N TRP A 74 9.38 8.94 -4.55
CA TRP A 74 9.69 7.71 -3.80
C TRP A 74 10.49 6.71 -4.64
N LEU A 75 10.10 6.46 -5.89
CA LEU A 75 10.80 5.51 -6.79
C LEU A 75 12.21 5.94 -7.19
N THR A 76 12.54 7.23 -7.07
CA THR A 76 13.83 7.78 -7.51
C THR A 76 14.74 8.23 -6.36
N LEU A 77 14.19 8.53 -5.18
CA LEU A 77 14.95 8.81 -3.96
C LEU A 77 15.25 7.55 -3.15
N THR A 78 14.42 6.52 -3.26
CA THR A 78 14.80 5.21 -2.73
C THR A 78 15.88 4.65 -3.66
N GLY A 79 17.12 4.72 -3.21
CA GLY A 79 18.18 3.89 -3.75
C GLY A 79 17.78 2.44 -3.55
N PHE A 80 17.09 1.85 -4.54
CA PHE A 80 17.15 0.41 -4.75
C PHE A 80 18.62 0.11 -4.96
N SER A 81 19.32 -0.23 -3.87
CA SER A 81 20.72 -0.59 -3.94
C SER A 81 20.86 -1.63 -5.04
N GLN A 82 21.50 -1.21 -6.13
CA GLN A 82 22.19 -2.10 -7.03
C GLN A 82 22.96 -3.08 -6.15
N GLY A 83 22.73 -4.38 -6.39
CA GLY A 83 23.14 -5.46 -5.50
C GLY A 83 24.57 -5.32 -4.97
N SER A 84 24.77 -5.76 -3.73
CA SER A 84 26.04 -6.28 -3.25
C SER A 84 25.89 -7.77 -2.97
#